data_AF-A0A0E3LCT9-F1
#
_entry.id   AF-A0A0E3LCT9-F1
#
_cell.length_a   1.000
_cell.length_b   1.000
_cell.length_c   1.000
_cell.angle_alpha   90.00
_cell.angle_beta   90.00
_cell.angle_gamma   90.00
#
_symmetry.space_group_name_H-M   'P 1'
#
loop_
_entity.id
_entity.type
_entity.pdbx_description
1 polymer ?
#
loop_
_entity_poly.entity_id
_entity_poly.type
_entity_poly.pdbx_seq_one_letter_code
_entity_poly.pdbx_strand_id
1 'polypeptide(L)' 'MTDHWRAYAEFIPETIHTQSKAETYTVEGYNGILRHFLARLRRKTKCYTKSIEMLKYSVLLLMKHRNKELSILN' A
#
# COMPACT_ATOMS: atom_id res chain seq x y z
N MET A 1 -12.02 0.07 -2.09
CA MET A 1 -12.38 -1.17 -2.78
C MET A 1 -11.79 -2.35 -2.04
N THR A 2 -12.58 -3.37 -1.73
CA THR A 2 -12.12 -4.54 -0.96
C THR A 2 -12.46 -5.82 -1.69
N ASP A 3 -11.91 -6.94 -1.23
CA ASP A 3 -12.42 -8.24 -1.62
C ASP A 3 -13.87 -8.44 -1.10
N HIS A 4 -14.51 -9.53 -1.52
CA HIS A 4 -15.86 -9.89 -1.10
C HIS A 4 -15.92 -10.47 0.32
N TRP A 5 -14.95 -10.18 1.19
CA TRP A 5 -15.03 -10.61 2.59
C TRP A 5 -16.08 -9.81 3.35
N ARG A 6 -17.02 -10.54 3.98
CA ARG A 6 -18.17 -9.99 4.72
C ARG A 6 -17.82 -8.89 5.71
N ALA A 7 -16.65 -8.98 6.35
CA ALA A 7 -16.21 -7.98 7.32
C ALA A 7 -16.11 -6.57 6.72
N TYR A 8 -15.70 -6.43 5.45
CA TYR A 8 -15.57 -5.12 4.84
C TYR A 8 -16.92 -4.43 4.63
N ALA A 9 -17.97 -5.18 4.28
CA ALA A 9 -19.31 -4.64 4.13
C ALA A 9 -19.91 -4.18 5.48
N GLU A 10 -19.45 -4.74 6.60
CA GLU A 10 -19.91 -4.39 7.94
C GLU A 10 -19.23 -3.12 8.48
N PHE A 11 -17.98 -2.87 8.08
CA PHE A 11 -17.19 -1.74 8.57
C PHE A 11 -17.13 -0.53 7.63
N ILE A 12 -17.32 -0.73 6.32
CA ILE A 12 -17.19 0.34 5.32
C ILE A 12 -18.59 0.74 4.82
N PRO A 13 -18.97 2.03 4.91
CA PRO A 13 -20.23 2.53 4.36
C PRO A 13 -20.38 2.18 2.87
N GLU A 14 -21.55 1.70 2.47
CA GLU A 14 -21.85 1.31 1.08
C GLU A 14 -21.57 2.43 0.07
N THR A 15 -21.73 3.70 0.47
CA THR A 15 -21.48 4.88 -0.36
C THR A 15 -20.04 5.00 -0.87
N ILE A 16 -19.09 4.39 -0.17
CA ILE A 16 -17.66 4.36 -0.54
C ILE A 16 -17.15 2.94 -0.80
N HIS A 17 -17.99 1.93 -0.57
CA HIS A 17 -17.60 0.53 -0.68
C HIS A 17 -17.86 -0.03 -2.08
N THR A 18 -16.90 0.16 -2.98
CA THR A 18 -16.90 -0.56 -4.26
C THR A 18 -16.33 -1.97 -4.06
N GLN A 19 -17.09 -3.01 -4.42
CA GLN A 19 -16.59 -4.40 -4.50
C GLN A 19 -16.44 -4.78 -5.97
N SER A 20 -15.23 -5.05 -6.43
CA SER A 20 -15.00 -5.56 -7.78
C SER A 20 -13.78 -6.48 -7.83
N LYS A 21 -13.70 -7.35 -8.83
CA LYS A 21 -12.48 -8.13 -9.13
C LYS A 21 -11.49 -7.36 -10.02
N ALA A 22 -11.94 -6.28 -10.65
CA ALA A 22 -11.19 -5.60 -11.71
C ALA A 22 -9.93 -4.90 -11.18
N GLU A 23 -10.00 -4.30 -9.99
CA GLU A 23 -8.84 -3.60 -9.41
C GLU A 23 -8.03 -4.43 -8.40
N THR A 24 -8.40 -5.70 -8.17
CA THR A 24 -7.57 -6.62 -7.37
C THR A 24 -6.16 -6.72 -7.96
N TYR A 25 -6.07 -6.79 -9.29
CA TYR A 25 -4.79 -6.77 -10.01
C TYR A 25 -3.95 -5.53 -9.66
N THR A 26 -4.57 -4.35 -9.64
CA THR A 26 -3.91 -3.09 -9.31
C THR A 26 -3.40 -3.10 -7.87
N VAL A 27 -4.22 -3.54 -6.91
CA VAL A 27 -3.84 -3.63 -5.50
C VAL A 27 -2.69 -4.61 -5.29
N GLU A 28 -2.74 -5.78 -5.92
CA GLU A 28 -1.66 -6.77 -5.87
C GLU A 28 -0.37 -6.24 -6.49
N GLY A 29 -0.47 -5.52 -7.61
CA GLY A 29 0.65 -4.85 -8.26
C GLY A 29 1.34 -3.85 -7.32
N TYR A 30 0.58 -2.96 -6.69
CA TYR A 30 1.11 -2.02 -5.70
C TYR A 30 1.74 -2.72 -4.49
N ASN A 31 1.09 -3.76 -3.98
CA ASN A 31 1.64 -4.56 -2.89
C ASN A 31 2.96 -5.23 -3.27
N GLY A 32 3.10 -5.68 -4.51
CA GLY A 32 4.35 -6.19 -5.08
C GLY A 32 5.46 -5.13 -5.07
N ILE A 33 5.17 -3.93 -5.58
CA ILE A 33 6.09 -2.80 -5.62
C ILE A 33 6.57 -2.44 -4.20
N LEU A 34 5.64 -2.31 -3.26
CA LEU A 34 5.96 -1.99 -1.86
C LEU A 34 6.88 -3.06 -1.23
N ARG A 35 6.60 -4.35 -1.43
CA ARG A 35 7.43 -5.43 -0.87
C ARG A 35 8.77 -5.60 -1.57
N HIS A 36 8.85 -5.21 -2.84
CA HIS A 36 10.09 -5.24 -3.62
C HIS A 36 11.08 -4.18 -3.11
N PHE A 37 10.64 -2.92 -3.02
CA PHE A 37 11.52 -1.82 -2.63
C PHE A 37 11.68 -1.66 -1.12
N LEU A 38 10.62 -1.89 -0.34
CA LEU A 38 10.64 -1.72 1.11
C LEU A 38 10.81 -3.08 1.80
N ALA A 39 12.07 -3.45 2.07
CA ALA A 39 12.39 -4.70 2.76
C ALA A 39 11.64 -4.89 4.10
N ARG A 40 11.29 -3.77 4.76
CA ARG A 40 10.50 -3.76 6.01
C ARG A 40 9.03 -4.15 5.86
N LEU A 41 8.50 -4.18 4.64
CA LEU A 41 7.14 -4.63 4.34
C LEU A 41 7.09 -6.08 3.84
N ARG A 42 8.25 -6.72 3.66
CA ARG A 42 8.39 -8.07 3.08
C ARG A 42 8.12 -9.20 4.08
N ARG A 43 8.64 -9.12 5.31
CA ARG A 43 8.49 -10.17 6.34
C ARG A 43 8.16 -9.58 7.71
N LYS A 44 6.89 -9.69 8.13
CA LYS A 44 6.37 -9.15 9.39
C LYS A 44 7.14 -9.62 10.64
N THR A 45 7.64 -10.85 10.65
CA THR A 45 8.28 -11.46 11.83
C THR A 45 9.75 -11.09 12.01
N LYS A 46 10.45 -10.66 10.95
CA LYS A 46 11.89 -10.35 10.99
C LYS A 46 12.20 -8.88 10.74
N CYS A 47 11.35 -8.20 9.98
CA CYS A 47 11.55 -6.81 9.62
C CYS A 47 10.25 -6.07 9.98
N TYR A 48 10.24 -5.45 11.16
CA TYR A 48 9.10 -4.67 11.65
C TYR A 48 9.47 -3.19 11.74
N THR A 49 8.47 -2.32 11.68
CA THR A 49 8.69 -0.88 11.89
C THR A 49 8.64 -0.57 13.39
N LYS A 50 9.64 0.14 13.90
CA LYS A 50 9.63 0.68 15.26
C LYS A 50 8.96 2.05 15.34
N SER A 51 8.89 2.75 14.21
CA SER A 51 8.21 4.03 14.07
C SER A 51 7.26 3.98 12.88
N ILE A 52 5.99 4.29 13.15
CA ILE A 52 4.96 4.40 12.12
C ILE A 52 5.23 5.60 11.22
N GLU A 53 5.76 6.69 11.80
CA GLU A 53 6.10 7.89 11.06
C GLU A 53 7.18 7.62 10.00
N MET A 54 8.24 6.90 10.37
CA MET A 54 9.28 6.50 9.42
C MET A 54 8.75 5.58 8.31
N LEU A 55 7.75 4.76 8.60
CA LEU A 55 7.10 3.96 7.57
C LEU A 55 6.34 4.86 6.58
N LYS A 56 5.60 5.85 7.08
CA LYS A 56 4.89 6.83 6.23
C LYS A 56 5.87 7.57 5.31
N TYR A 57 6.98 8.09 5.84
CA TYR A 57 7.99 8.76 5.02
C TYR A 57 8.62 7.84 3.98
N SER A 58 8.90 6.58 4.34
CA SER A 58 9.47 5.60 3.41
C SER A 58 8.54 5.33 2.22
N VAL A 59 7.24 5.16 2.49
CA VAL A 59 6.23 4.95 1.45
C VAL A 59 6.06 6.21 0.60
N LEU A 60 5.98 7.39 1.23
CA LEU A 60 5.84 8.65 0.51
C LEU A 60 7.03 8.92 -0.42
N LEU A 61 8.25 8.68 0.08
CA LEU A 61 9.48 8.84 -0.71
C LEU A 61 9.46 7.93 -1.94
N LEU A 62 9.08 6.66 -1.78
CA LEU A 62 8.97 5.72 -2.90
C LEU A 62 7.94 6.19 -3.94
N MET A 63 6.78 6.67 -3.49
CA MET A 63 5.74 7.15 -4.42
C MET A 63 6.20 8.41 -5.16
N LYS A 64 6.78 9.39 -4.46
CA LYS A 64 7.32 10.61 -5.07
C LYS A 64 8.45 10.33 -6.06
N HIS A 65 9.33 9.37 -5.74
CA HIS A 65 10.38 8.93 -6.64
C HIS A 65 9.80 8.36 -7.94
N ARG A 66 8.82 7.45 -7.83
CA ARG A 66 8.16 6.84 -8.99
C ARG A 66 7.37 7.84 -9.83
N ASN A 67 6.81 8.85 -9.19
CA ASN A 67 6.12 9.96 -9.86
C ASN A 67 7.09 10.99 -10.46
N LYS A 68 8.40 10.83 -10.28
CA LYS A 68 9.44 11.80 -10.71
C LYS A 68 9.26 13.19 -10.09
N GLU A 69 8.71 13.24 -8.89
CA GLU A 69 8.49 14.49 -8.14
C GLU A 69 9.70 14.88 -7.27
N LEU A 70 10.74 14.03 -7.23
CA LEU A 70 11.93 14.27 -6.43
C LEU A 70 12.99 14.97 -7.27
N SER A 71 13.03 16.30 -7.18
CA SER A 71 14.06 17.13 -7.84
C SER A 71 15.49 16.75 -7.46
N ILE A 72 15.69 16.19 -6.27
CA ILE A 72 16.99 15.74 -5.75
C ILE A 72 17.54 14.47 -6.43
N LEU A 73 16.70 13.73 -7.17
CA LEU A 73 17.08 12.48 -7.85
C LEU A 73 17.01 12.60 -9.38
N ASN A 74 16.85 13.83 -9.89
CA ASN A 74 16.85 14.16 -11.31
C ASN A 74 18.27 14.37 -11.85
#